data_AF-A0A949BC69-F1
#
_entry.id   AF-A0A949BC69-F1
#
_cell.length_a   1.000
_cell.length_b   1.000
_cell.length_c   1.000
_cell.angle_alpha   90.00
_cell.angle_beta   90.00
_cell.angle_gamma   90.00
#
_symmetry.space_group_name_H-M   'P 1'
#
loop_
_entity.id
_entity.type
_entity.pdbx_description
1 polymer ?
#
loop_
_entity_poly.entity_id
_entity_poly.type
_entity_poly.pdbx_seq_one_letter_code
_entity_poly.pdbx_strand_id
1 'polypeptide(L)'
;MKQATVHQEQLPALKKIEGQVKGIQRMIDDKRYCVDIITQIHSIIGALYKVENNIFRKHIDGCVVHALKGKSESEKEKKIDEIIDLIQRFRRSA
;
A
#
# COMPACT_ATOMS: atom_id res chain seq x y z
N MET A 1 20.25 -6.51 1.66
CA MET A 1 19.82 -6.63 3.08
C MET A 1 18.31 -6.59 3.12
N LYS A 2 17.63 -7.67 3.50
CA LYS A 2 16.17 -7.66 3.70
C LYS A 2 15.90 -6.91 5.01
N GLN A 3 15.51 -5.64 4.93
CA GLN A 3 14.99 -4.92 6.09
C GLN A 3 13.76 -5.68 6.59
N ALA A 4 13.76 -6.11 7.86
CA ALA A 4 12.60 -6.75 8.46
C ALA A 4 11.41 -5.77 8.37
N THR A 5 10.30 -6.21 7.78
CA THR A 5 9.14 -5.36 7.52
C THR A 5 8.49 -4.91 8.82
N VAL A 6 8.78 -3.68 9.24
CA VAL A 6 8.25 -3.06 10.47
C VAL A 6 6.88 -2.41 10.25
N HIS A 7 5.99 -2.99 9.44
CA HIS A 7 4.67 -2.39 9.10
C HIS A 7 3.50 -2.95 9.94
N GLN A 8 3.79 -3.46 11.14
CA GLN A 8 2.77 -4.08 12.00
C GLN A 8 1.60 -3.14 12.31
N GLU A 9 1.83 -1.83 12.30
CA GLU A 9 0.81 -0.79 12.47
C GLU A 9 -0.27 -0.80 11.37
N GLN A 10 -0.03 -1.44 10.23
CA GLN A 10 -1.02 -1.58 9.15
C GLN A 10 -1.91 -2.83 9.32
N LEU A 11 -1.54 -3.77 10.20
CA LEU A 11 -2.32 -4.99 10.43
C LEU A 11 -3.78 -4.72 10.87
N PRO A 12 -4.08 -3.73 11.75
CA PRO A 12 -5.47 -3.41 12.08
C PRO A 12 -6.31 -2.98 10.88
N ALA A 13 -5.72 -2.19 9.96
CA ALA A 13 -6.41 -1.77 8.75
C ALA A 13 -6.68 -2.96 7.81
N LEU A 14 -5.71 -3.85 7.65
CA LEU A 14 -5.86 -5.07 6.85
C LEU A 14 -6.93 -6.02 7.43
N LYS A 15 -6.98 -6.19 8.76
CA LYS A 15 -8.05 -6.95 9.43
C LYS A 15 -9.43 -6.34 9.22
N LYS A 16 -9.53 -5.01 9.21
CA LYS A 16 -10.78 -4.32 8.88
C LYS A 16 -11.20 -4.57 7.43
N ILE A 17 -10.26 -4.48 6.49
CA ILE A 17 -10.49 -4.79 5.07
C ILE A 17 -10.98 -6.23 4.89
N GLU A 18 -10.36 -7.19 5.58
CA GLU A 18 -10.82 -8.59 5.58
C GLU A 18 -12.28 -8.71 6.03
N GLY A 19 -12.66 -8.00 7.09
CA GLY A 19 -14.04 -7.93 7.56
C GLY A 19 -15.00 -7.31 6.53
N GLN A 20 -14.58 -6.29 5.81
CA GLN A 20 -15.36 -5.67 4.72
C GLN A 20 -15.54 -6.63 3.54
N VAL A 21 -14.51 -7.39 3.16
CA VAL A 21 -14.61 -8.42 2.10
C VAL A 21 -15.61 -9.50 2.51
N LYS A 22 -15.53 -10.00 3.76
CA LYS A 22 -16.54 -10.90 4.32
C LYS A 22 -17.95 -10.29 4.33
N GLY A 23 -18.05 -8.97 4.51
CA GLY A 23 -19.29 -8.22 4.40
C GLY A 23 -19.88 -8.28 2.98
N ILE A 24 -19.06 -8.06 1.96
CA ILE A 24 -19.49 -8.15 0.55
C ILE A 24 -20.01 -9.54 0.22
N GLN A 25 -19.35 -10.60 0.68
CA GLN A 25 -19.82 -11.98 0.49
C GLN A 25 -21.26 -12.14 1.00
N ARG A 26 -21.53 -11.70 2.24
CA ARG A 26 -22.89 -11.71 2.80
C ARG A 26 -23.87 -10.85 1.99
N MET A 27 -23.46 -9.68 1.52
CA MET A 27 -24.34 -8.84 0.69
C MET A 27 -24.75 -9.55 -0.61
N ILE A 28 -23.86 -10.34 -1.19
CA ILE A 28 -24.15 -11.16 -2.38
C ILE A 28 -25.11 -12.29 -2.02
N ASP A 29 -24.85 -13.02 -0.94
CA ASP A 29 -25.73 -14.11 -0.46
C ASP A 29 -27.14 -13.59 -0.16
N ASP A 30 -27.23 -12.40 0.44
CA ASP A 30 -28.47 -11.69 0.77
C ASP A 30 -29.14 -11.03 -0.45
N LYS A 31 -28.56 -11.16 -1.65
CA LYS A 31 -29.04 -10.56 -2.91
C LYS A 31 -29.28 -9.06 -2.82
N ARG A 32 -28.38 -8.35 -2.13
CA ARG A 32 -28.44 -6.90 -1.99
C ARG A 32 -28.30 -6.18 -3.32
N TYR A 33 -28.80 -4.93 -3.34
CA TYR A 33 -28.75 -4.08 -4.52
C TYR A 33 -27.31 -3.86 -5.01
N CYS A 34 -27.11 -4.03 -6.32
CA CYS A 34 -25.79 -4.04 -6.93
C CYS A 34 -24.99 -2.75 -6.66
N VAL A 35 -25.66 -1.59 -6.63
CA VAL A 35 -24.99 -0.32 -6.35
C VAL A 35 -24.37 -0.31 -4.96
N ASP A 36 -25.04 -0.87 -3.95
CA ASP A 36 -24.50 -0.93 -2.59
C ASP A 36 -23.26 -1.82 -2.50
N ILE A 37 -23.27 -2.95 -3.23
CA ILE A 37 -22.13 -3.87 -3.32
C ILE A 37 -20.95 -3.15 -3.98
N ILE A 38 -21.21 -2.47 -5.10
CA ILE A 38 -20.21 -1.69 -5.83
C ILE A 38 -19.64 -0.59 -4.93
N THR A 39 -20.47 0.13 -4.18
CA THR A 39 -20.01 1.15 -3.23
C THR A 39 -19.09 0.56 -2.16
N GLN A 40 -19.41 -0.63 -1.63
CA GLN A 40 -18.53 -1.28 -0.65
C GLN A 40 -17.20 -1.75 -1.25
N ILE A 41 -17.20 -2.25 -2.47
CA ILE A 41 -15.96 -2.58 -3.19
C ILE A 41 -15.05 -1.35 -3.29
N HIS A 42 -15.60 -0.20 -3.70
CA HIS A 42 -14.81 1.04 -3.79
C HIS A 42 -14.30 1.52 -2.44
N SER A 43 -15.07 1.33 -1.36
CA SER A 43 -14.61 1.62 0.01
C SER A 43 -13.38 0.78 0.39
N ILE A 44 -13.38 -0.51 0.03
CA ILE A 44 -12.25 -1.43 0.27
C ILE A 44 -11.03 -1.02 -0.56
N ILE A 45 -11.22 -0.70 -1.84
CA ILE A 45 -10.13 -0.23 -2.72
C ILE A 45 -9.47 1.03 -2.12
N GLY A 46 -10.26 2.01 -1.68
CA GLY A 46 -9.74 3.20 -1.01
C GLY A 46 -8.97 2.89 0.29
N ALA A 47 -9.43 1.91 1.07
CA ALA A 47 -8.72 1.46 2.26
C ALA A 47 -7.40 0.77 1.93
N LEU A 48 -7.35 -0.04 0.87
CA LEU A 48 -6.13 -0.69 0.38
C LEU A 48 -5.11 0.34 -0.09
N TYR A 49 -5.53 1.35 -0.88
CA TYR A 49 -4.65 2.44 -1.30
C TYR A 49 -4.06 3.20 -0.10
N LYS A 50 -4.83 3.38 0.98
CA LYS A 50 -4.31 4.00 2.20
C LYS A 50 -3.21 3.16 2.85
N VAL A 51 -3.40 1.84 2.93
CA VAL A 51 -2.40 0.91 3.47
C VAL A 51 -1.13 0.93 2.62
N GLU A 52 -1.29 0.83 1.30
CA GLU A 52 -0.18 0.90 0.33
C GLU A 52 0.62 2.19 0.52
N ASN A 53 -0.05 3.34 0.51
CA ASN A 53 0.59 4.64 0.67
C ASN A 53 1.35 4.77 1.99
N ASN A 54 0.84 4.22 3.08
CA ASN A 54 1.53 4.24 4.37
C ASN A 54 2.80 3.39 4.35
N ILE A 55 2.73 2.19 3.78
CA ILE A 55 3.89 1.29 3.63
C ILE A 55 4.94 1.95 2.74
N PHE A 56 4.50 2.49 1.61
CA PHE A 56 5.36 3.17 0.65
C PHE A 56 6.03 4.40 1.28
N ARG A 57 5.28 5.27 1.96
CA ARG A 57 5.85 6.41 2.70
C ARG A 57 6.92 5.97 3.68
N LYS A 58 6.66 4.93 4.48
CA LYS A 58 7.63 4.43 5.46
C LYS A 58 8.89 3.85 4.79
N HIS A 59 8.72 3.20 3.63
CA HIS A 59 9.85 2.74 2.83
C HIS A 59 10.69 3.91 2.33
N ILE A 60 10.07 4.98 1.83
CA ILE A 60 10.77 6.21 1.41
C ILE A 60 11.49 6.87 2.58
N ASP A 61 10.80 7.09 3.69
CA ASP A 61 11.36 7.70 4.90
C ASP A 61 12.55 6.88 5.44
N GLY A 62 12.52 5.56 5.32
CA GLY A 62 13.62 4.67 5.69
C GLY A 62 14.77 4.64 4.68
N CYS A 63 14.49 4.38 3.41
CA CYS A 63 15.52 4.19 2.38
C CYS A 63 16.17 5.50 1.93
N VAL A 64 15.38 6.56 1.71
CA VAL A 64 15.88 7.84 1.18
C VAL A 64 16.63 8.61 2.25
N VAL A 65 16.05 8.77 3.44
CA VAL A 65 16.68 9.59 4.49
C VAL A 65 18.00 8.96 4.94
N HIS A 66 18.10 7.63 4.99
CA HIS A 66 19.37 6.96 5.27
C HIS A 66 20.36 7.02 4.10
N ALA A 67 19.89 6.91 2.85
CA ALA A 67 20.75 7.02 1.67
C ALA A 67 21.34 8.43 1.49
N LEU A 68 20.54 9.48 1.72
CA LEU A 68 20.98 10.88 1.60
C LEU A 68 21.99 11.29 2.68
N LYS A 69 22.06 10.55 3.80
CA LYS A 69 23.11 10.71 4.83
C LYS A 69 24.45 10.07 4.43
N GLY A 70 24.50 9.30 3.34
CA GLY A 70 25.74 8.75 2.78
C GLY A 70 26.62 9.82 2.13
N LYS A 71 27.93 9.57 2.06
CA LYS A 71 28.92 10.54 1.51
C LYS A 71 29.11 10.46 -0.01
N SER A 72 28.67 9.38 -0.66
CA SER A 72 28.87 9.16 -2.09
C SER A 72 27.64 9.61 -2.91
N GLU A 73 27.85 10.54 -3.84
CA GLU A 73 26.77 11.05 -4.69
C GLU A 73 26.19 9.97 -5.62
N SER A 74 27.05 9.08 -6.15
CA SER A 74 26.62 7.95 -6.99
C SER A 74 25.73 6.94 -6.23
N GLU A 75 25.92 6.78 -4.92
CA GLU A 75 25.04 5.91 -4.13
C GLU A 75 23.66 6.55 -3.85
N LYS A 76 23.60 7.89 -3.82
CA LYS A 76 22.34 8.62 -3.68
C LYS A 76 21.51 8.51 -4.95
N GLU A 77 22.12 8.77 -6.12
CA GLU A 77 21.46 8.64 -7.43
C GLU A 77 20.87 7.25 -7.63
N LYS A 78 21.65 6.18 -7.36
CA LYS A 78 21.15 4.80 -7.49
C LYS A 78 19.92 4.50 -6.61
N LYS A 79 19.87 5.03 -5.38
CA LYS A 79 18.69 4.86 -4.50
C LYS A 79 17.48 5.65 -5.00
N ILE A 80 17.70 6.83 -5.57
CA ILE A 80 16.64 7.65 -6.17
C ILE A 80 16.05 6.92 -7.39
N ASP A 81 16.90 6.37 -8.26
CA ASP A 81 16.48 5.60 -9.43
C ASP A 81 15.67 4.36 -9.04
N GLU A 82 16.11 3.62 -8.00
CA GLU A 82 15.39 2.45 -7.48
C GLU A 82 13.95 2.81 -7.02
N ILE A 83 13.79 4.00 -6.44
CA ILE A 83 12.49 4.51 -6.00
C ILE A 83 11.63 4.95 -7.18
N ILE A 84 12.21 5.63 -8.16
CA ILE A 84 11.52 6.04 -9.37
C ILE A 84 11.00 4.79 -10.10
N ASP A 85 11.82 3.75 -10.23
CA ASP A 85 11.42 2.48 -10.83
C ASP A 85 10.29 1.80 -10.07
N LEU A 86 10.34 1.80 -8.73
CA LEU A 86 9.26 1.26 -7.90
C LEU A 86 7.93 2.00 -8.14
N ILE A 87 7.95 3.33 -8.14
CA ILE A 87 6.78 4.17 -8.44
C ILE A 87 6.25 3.90 -9.85
N GLN A 88 7.13 3.78 -10.84
CA GLN A 88 6.74 3.49 -12.22
C GLN A 88 6.07 2.13 -12.35
N ARG A 89 6.54 1.10 -11.63
CA ARG A 89 5.91 -0.23 -11.64
C ARG A 89 4.50 -0.19 -11.04
N PHE A 90 4.29 0.54 -9.94
CA PHE A 90 2.95 0.70 -9.36
C PHE A 90 1.98 1.44 -10.27
N ARG A 91 2.42 2.50 -10.95
CA ARG A 91 1.59 3.28 -11.89
C ARG A 91 1.20 2.54 -13.17
N ARG A 92 1.89 1.46 -13.55
CA ARG A 92 1.56 0.66 -14.75
C ARG A 92 0.53 -0.43 -14.50
N SER A 93 0.27 -0.78 -13.23
CA SER A 93 -0.62 -1.87 -12.83
C SER A 93 -1.98 -1.40 -12.35
N ALA A 94 -2.22 -0.08 -12.34
CA ALA A 94 -3.49 0.58 -12.00
C ALA A 94 -4.23 1.03 -13.26
#